data_AF-A0A5C5VPN3-F1
#
_entry.id   AF-A0A5C5VPN3-F1
#
_cell.length_a   1.000
_cell.length_b   1.000
_cell.length_c   1.000
_cell.angle_alpha   90.00
_cell.angle_beta   90.00
_cell.angle_gamma   90.00
#
_symmetry.space_group_name_H-M   'P 1'
#
loop_
_entity.id
_entity.type
_entity.pdbx_description
1 polymer ?
#
loop_
_entity_poly.entity_id
_entity_poly.type
_entity_poly.pdbx_seq_one_letter_code
_entity_poly.pdbx_strand_id
1 'polypeptide(L)'
;MTETDLAFRQHMLTTTLLIASLLLTIRHLFILWHVYHRMTVSVLKASVCWLFGANIALLCSIAFSLDLGTIANAVHDQLWYWTAVLMCCPLIAVLGAKRPTSRVWNGFILLPLVAVLGWPALADLSRLPDLPPLVIQSPALIGFVLVLVMGVGNYAGTRCGLSVTFLGVGVMLIVWSTSNMFSGSHETEQLVRSIAASCISFGMFHGFRQLQRSTLDESGFDTVWFDFRDLFGIVWSIRIQEQINRTAEKEHWASRLEAIGFQWKEDYRDEERTQTEQLMNHALHWNLRRFVEPEWISSRTKMPPPPALSND
;
A
#
# COMPACT_ATOMS: atom_id res chain seq x y z
N MET A 1 16.68 17.72 -36.67
CA MET A 1 16.92 16.73 -35.60
C MET A 1 16.75 15.38 -36.25
N THR A 2 17.80 14.57 -36.31
CA THR A 2 17.77 13.27 -37.00
C THR A 2 17.10 12.21 -36.12
N GLU A 3 16.58 11.13 -36.71
CA GLU A 3 16.01 10.00 -35.95
C GLU A 3 17.00 9.42 -34.94
N THR A 4 18.29 9.45 -35.28
CA THR A 4 19.40 9.04 -34.40
C THR A 4 19.49 9.88 -33.13
N ASP A 5 19.24 11.19 -33.21
CA ASP A 5 19.27 12.09 -32.05
C ASP A 5 18.11 11.79 -31.10
N LEU A 6 16.95 11.44 -31.64
CA LEU A 6 15.76 11.12 -30.84
C LEU A 6 15.94 9.79 -30.09
N ALA A 7 16.39 8.75 -30.79
CA ALA A 7 16.68 7.44 -30.18
C ALA A 7 17.73 7.56 -29.06
N PHE A 8 18.80 8.33 -29.31
CA PHE A 8 19.83 8.59 -28.30
C PHE A 8 19.28 9.29 -27.05
N ARG A 9 18.45 10.34 -27.23
CA ARG A 9 17.80 11.04 -26.11
C ARG A 9 16.86 10.15 -25.32
N GLN A 10 16.10 9.31 -26.01
CA GLN A 10 15.17 8.37 -25.37
C GLN A 10 15.92 7.32 -24.54
N HIS A 11 17.01 6.78 -25.07
CA HIS A 11 17.86 5.84 -24.36
C HIS A 11 18.46 6.49 -23.10
N MET A 12 19.04 7.69 -23.24
CA MET A 12 19.62 8.43 -22.10
C MET A 12 18.58 8.73 -21.02
N LEU A 13 17.37 9.13 -21.41
CA LEU A 13 16.28 9.39 -20.47
C LEU A 13 15.86 8.11 -19.72
N THR A 14 15.66 7.02 -20.46
CA THR A 14 15.25 5.71 -19.93
C THR A 14 16.27 5.21 -18.90
N THR A 15 17.56 5.22 -19.25
CA THR A 15 18.64 4.81 -18.35
C THR A 15 18.70 5.68 -17.10
N THR A 16 18.54 7.00 -17.24
CA THR A 16 18.54 7.92 -16.09
C THR A 16 17.38 7.64 -15.13
N LEU A 17 16.17 7.43 -15.67
CA LEU A 17 14.99 7.09 -14.88
C LEU A 17 15.14 5.75 -14.15
N LEU A 18 15.69 4.74 -14.82
CA LEU A 18 15.96 3.43 -14.23
C LEU A 18 17.00 3.52 -13.10
N ILE A 19 18.12 4.23 -13.30
CA ILE A 19 19.15 4.43 -12.26
C ILE A 19 18.56 5.15 -11.04
N ALA A 20 17.81 6.23 -11.25
CA ALA A 20 17.17 6.96 -10.14
C ALA A 20 16.17 6.05 -9.39
N SER A 21 15.36 5.28 -10.12
CA SER A 21 14.42 4.32 -9.56
C SER A 21 15.12 3.22 -8.78
N LEU A 22 16.24 2.70 -9.28
CA LEU A 22 17.06 1.68 -8.63
C LEU A 22 17.53 2.14 -7.24
N LEU A 23 18.13 3.33 -7.16
CA LEU A 23 18.64 3.89 -5.91
C LEU A 23 17.51 4.10 -4.88
N LEU A 24 16.34 4.56 -5.33
CA LEU A 24 15.17 4.70 -4.46
C LEU A 24 14.66 3.34 -3.97
N THR A 25 14.55 2.33 -4.84
CA THR A 25 14.11 0.99 -4.46
C THR A 25 15.06 0.33 -3.46
N ILE A 26 16.38 0.46 -3.64
CA ILE A 26 17.37 -0.01 -2.66
C ILE A 26 17.12 0.65 -1.30
N ARG A 27 16.94 1.98 -1.27
CA ARG A 27 16.61 2.71 -0.05
C ARG A 27 15.30 2.21 0.58
N HIS A 28 14.27 1.91 -0.21
CA HIS A 28 13.00 1.40 0.30
C HIS A 28 13.16 0.04 0.98
N LEU A 29 13.98 -0.86 0.45
CA LEU A 29 14.24 -2.16 1.10
C LEU A 29 14.84 -1.98 2.50
N PHE A 30 15.78 -1.06 2.68
CA PHE A 30 16.33 -0.75 4.00
C PHE A 30 15.27 -0.15 4.94
N ILE A 31 14.43 0.75 4.44
CA ILE A 31 13.34 1.33 5.24
C ILE A 31 12.33 0.24 5.64
N LEU A 32 11.90 -0.60 4.70
CA LEU A 32 10.96 -1.69 4.93
C LEU A 32 11.49 -2.70 5.94
N TRP A 33 12.77 -3.04 5.85
CA TRP A 33 13.44 -3.88 6.85
C TRP A 33 13.36 -3.27 8.25
N HIS A 34 13.71 -1.99 8.39
CA HIS A 34 13.62 -1.27 9.67
C HIS A 34 12.19 -1.19 10.19
N VAL A 35 11.23 -0.87 9.31
CA VAL A 35 9.80 -0.81 9.67
C VAL A 35 9.34 -2.18 10.13
N TYR A 36 9.64 -3.26 9.40
CA TYR A 36 9.24 -4.62 9.77
C TYR A 36 9.68 -5.01 11.18
N HIS A 37 10.93 -4.69 11.54
CA HIS A 37 11.48 -5.00 12.87
C HIS A 37 10.98 -4.08 13.99
N ARG A 38 10.63 -2.83 13.68
CA ARG A 38 10.13 -1.86 14.66
C ARG A 38 8.61 -1.77 14.74
N MET A 39 7.89 -2.46 13.85
CA MET A 39 6.44 -2.35 13.78
C MET A 39 5.80 -3.03 14.97
N THR A 40 5.13 -2.22 15.78
CA THR A 40 4.27 -2.68 16.86
C THR A 40 3.05 -3.39 16.28
N VAL A 41 2.38 -2.78 15.28
CA VAL A 41 1.17 -3.28 14.61
C VAL A 41 1.38 -4.59 13.85
N SER A 42 1.24 -5.72 14.56
CA SER A 42 1.55 -7.05 14.03
C SER A 42 0.67 -7.49 12.85
N VAL A 43 -0.58 -7.02 12.76
CA VAL A 43 -1.50 -7.41 11.67
C VAL A 43 -1.05 -6.87 10.31
N LEU A 44 -0.26 -5.79 10.28
CA LEU A 44 0.26 -5.20 9.05
C LEU A 44 1.57 -5.87 8.58
N LYS A 45 2.17 -6.76 9.39
CA LYS A 45 3.45 -7.43 9.04
C LYS A 45 3.34 -8.17 7.73
N ALA A 46 2.21 -8.82 7.48
CA ALA A 46 1.94 -9.49 6.21
C ALA A 46 1.99 -8.53 5.01
N SER A 47 1.35 -7.36 5.11
CA SER A 47 1.40 -6.33 4.06
C SER A 47 2.83 -5.84 3.82
N VAL A 48 3.60 -5.61 4.89
CA VAL A 48 5.01 -5.21 4.79
C VAL A 48 5.86 -6.30 4.14
N CYS A 49 5.63 -7.58 4.45
CA CYS A 49 6.31 -8.70 3.79
C CYS A 49 6.01 -8.77 2.29
N TRP A 50 4.75 -8.61 1.89
CA TRP A 50 4.38 -8.56 0.47
C TRP A 50 5.00 -7.36 -0.23
N LEU A 51 4.99 -6.18 0.40
CA LEU A 51 5.64 -4.99 -0.14
C LEU A 51 7.16 -5.18 -0.28
N PHE A 52 7.79 -5.86 0.67
CA PHE A 52 9.21 -6.21 0.61
C PHE A 52 9.51 -7.14 -0.57
N GLY A 53 8.74 -8.23 -0.73
CA GLY A 53 8.85 -9.14 -1.88
C GLY A 53 8.61 -8.44 -3.23
N ALA A 54 7.61 -7.56 -3.30
CA ALA A 54 7.35 -6.76 -4.49
C ALA A 54 8.49 -5.79 -4.81
N ASN A 55 9.13 -5.17 -3.79
CA ASN A 55 10.29 -4.31 -3.98
C ASN A 55 11.52 -5.08 -4.47
N ILE A 56 11.72 -6.33 -4.03
CA ILE A 56 12.77 -7.20 -4.57
C ILE A 56 12.50 -7.48 -6.05
N ALA A 57 11.27 -7.84 -6.41
CA ALA A 57 10.90 -8.08 -7.81
C ALA A 57 11.12 -6.82 -8.68
N LEU A 58 10.75 -5.63 -8.18
CA LEU A 58 11.02 -4.36 -8.85
C LEU A 58 12.52 -4.10 -8.99
N LEU A 59 13.31 -4.34 -7.93
CA LEU A 59 14.76 -4.16 -7.97
C LEU A 59 15.40 -5.06 -9.03
N CYS A 60 15.03 -6.35 -9.06
CA CYS A 60 15.49 -7.29 -10.08
C CYS A 60 15.09 -6.80 -11.48
N SER A 61 13.83 -6.42 -11.69
CA SER A 61 13.34 -5.94 -12.99
C SER A 61 14.11 -4.71 -13.49
N ILE A 62 14.40 -3.74 -12.60
CA ILE A 62 15.21 -2.57 -12.95
C ILE A 62 16.66 -2.96 -13.24
N ALA A 63 17.28 -3.79 -12.40
CA ALA A 63 18.66 -4.23 -12.58
C ALA A 63 18.85 -4.96 -13.91
N PHE A 64 17.93 -5.86 -14.26
CA PHE A 64 17.94 -6.56 -15.55
C PHE A 64 17.60 -5.64 -16.72
N SER A 65 16.84 -4.57 -16.52
CA SER A 65 16.60 -3.54 -17.55
C SER A 65 17.84 -2.70 -17.86
N LEU A 66 18.79 -2.63 -16.91
CA LEU A 66 20.06 -1.90 -17.06
C LEU A 66 21.16 -2.79 -17.64
N ASP A 67 21.00 -4.12 -17.60
CA ASP A 67 21.95 -5.04 -18.23
C ASP A 67 21.71 -5.10 -19.75
N LEU A 68 22.62 -4.50 -20.51
CA LEU A 68 22.43 -4.09 -21.90
C LEU A 68 22.56 -5.21 -22.95
N GLY A 69 22.60 -6.50 -22.61
CA GLY A 69 22.81 -7.49 -23.69
C GLY A 69 22.84 -8.98 -23.41
N THR A 70 22.32 -9.48 -22.29
CA THR A 70 22.48 -10.92 -21.96
C THR A 70 21.17 -11.69 -21.85
N ILE A 71 20.02 -11.03 -21.72
CA ILE A 71 18.76 -11.68 -21.37
C ILE A 71 17.74 -11.58 -22.50
N ALA A 72 17.05 -12.69 -22.76
CA ALA A 72 15.94 -12.74 -23.69
C ALA A 72 14.79 -11.82 -23.24
N ASN A 73 14.25 -11.01 -24.17
CA ASN A 73 13.15 -10.08 -23.91
C ASN A 73 11.96 -10.73 -23.18
N ALA A 74 11.64 -11.99 -23.50
CA ALA A 74 10.59 -12.73 -22.84
C ALA A 74 10.78 -12.85 -21.31
N VAL A 75 12.02 -13.05 -20.84
CA VAL A 75 12.33 -13.11 -19.40
C VAL A 75 12.15 -11.73 -18.76
N HIS A 76 12.51 -10.67 -19.48
CA HIS A 76 12.32 -9.29 -19.04
C HIS A 76 10.83 -8.98 -18.82
N ASP A 77 9.98 -9.37 -19.77
CA ASP A 77 8.52 -9.19 -19.70
C ASP A 77 7.91 -9.93 -18.51
N GLN A 78 8.37 -11.16 -18.26
CA GLN A 78 7.96 -11.94 -17.09
C GLN A 78 8.30 -11.25 -15.77
N LEU A 79 9.52 -10.71 -15.64
CA LEU A 79 9.96 -10.03 -14.42
C LEU A 79 9.12 -8.78 -14.12
N TRP A 80 8.89 -7.95 -15.15
CA TRP A 80 8.03 -6.77 -15.02
C TRP A 80 6.59 -7.15 -14.67
N TYR A 81 6.04 -8.18 -15.33
CA TYR A 81 4.69 -8.64 -15.03
C TYR A 81 4.54 -9.18 -13.59
N TRP A 82 5.47 -10.03 -13.13
CA TRP A 82 5.46 -10.50 -11.75
C TRP A 82 5.62 -9.37 -10.74
N THR A 83 6.39 -8.34 -11.07
CA THR A 83 6.47 -7.12 -10.26
C THR A 83 5.10 -6.46 -10.13
N ALA A 84 4.34 -6.31 -11.21
CA ALA A 84 2.99 -5.77 -11.17
C ALA A 84 2.03 -6.62 -10.32
N VAL A 85 2.07 -7.95 -10.48
CA VAL A 85 1.26 -8.90 -9.67
C VAL A 85 1.58 -8.72 -8.18
N LEU A 86 2.86 -8.76 -7.81
CA LEU A 86 3.29 -8.67 -6.41
C LEU A 86 3.02 -7.30 -5.79
N MET A 87 3.08 -6.21 -6.57
CA MET A 87 2.75 -4.86 -6.10
C MET A 87 1.27 -4.68 -5.74
N CYS A 88 0.38 -5.54 -6.25
CA CYS A 88 -1.02 -5.55 -5.84
C CYS A 88 -1.24 -6.17 -4.44
N CYS A 89 -0.40 -7.13 -4.07
CA CYS A 89 -0.54 -7.88 -2.81
C CYS A 89 -0.56 -7.02 -1.54
N PRO A 90 0.34 -6.04 -1.31
CA PRO A 90 0.30 -5.24 -0.09
C PRO A 90 -1.00 -4.45 0.05
N LEU A 91 -1.57 -3.93 -1.05
CA LEU A 91 -2.83 -3.19 -1.02
C LEU A 91 -4.00 -4.07 -0.54
N ILE A 92 -4.08 -5.30 -1.05
CA ILE A 92 -5.13 -6.26 -0.69
C ILE A 92 -4.88 -6.89 0.68
N ALA A 93 -3.62 -7.02 1.10
CA ALA A 93 -3.27 -7.53 2.42
C ALA A 93 -3.84 -6.66 3.56
N VAL A 94 -3.85 -5.33 3.38
CA VAL A 94 -4.40 -4.40 4.38
C VAL A 94 -5.91 -4.57 4.57
N LEU A 95 -6.66 -4.87 3.51
CA LEU A 95 -8.11 -5.09 3.61
C LEU A 95 -8.45 -6.25 4.58
N GLY A 96 -7.57 -7.24 4.67
CA GLY A 96 -7.67 -8.37 5.60
C GLY A 96 -6.97 -8.20 6.95
N ALA A 97 -6.41 -7.02 7.25
CA ALA A 97 -5.57 -6.79 8.42
C ALA A 97 -6.39 -6.65 9.72
N LYS A 98 -7.09 -7.72 10.11
CA LYS A 98 -7.88 -7.83 11.33
C LYS A 98 -7.61 -9.17 12.01
N ARG A 99 -7.47 -9.20 13.34
CA ARG A 99 -7.32 -10.46 14.11
C ARG A 99 -8.66 -11.16 14.32
N PRO A 100 -8.69 -12.51 14.31
CA PRO A 100 -7.60 -13.45 13.98
C PRO A 100 -7.48 -13.73 12.46
N THR A 101 -8.31 -13.09 11.64
CA THR A 101 -8.50 -13.40 10.22
C THR A 101 -7.29 -13.12 9.33
N SER A 102 -6.33 -12.31 9.76
CA SER A 102 -5.19 -11.89 8.94
C SER A 102 -4.36 -13.05 8.40
N ARG A 103 -4.14 -14.13 9.16
CA ARG A 103 -3.39 -15.32 8.69
C ARG A 103 -4.14 -16.06 7.59
N VAL A 104 -5.43 -16.31 7.80
CA VAL A 104 -6.30 -17.01 6.84
C VAL A 104 -6.45 -16.17 5.57
N TRP A 105 -6.57 -14.85 5.70
CA TRP A 105 -6.65 -13.94 4.55
C TRP A 105 -5.46 -14.06 3.61
N ASN A 106 -4.24 -14.15 4.16
CA ASN A 106 -3.04 -14.29 3.33
C ASN A 106 -3.04 -15.60 2.53
N GLY A 107 -3.39 -16.72 3.17
CA GLY A 107 -3.45 -18.01 2.48
C GLY A 107 -4.61 -18.12 1.49
N PHE A 108 -5.79 -17.66 1.87
CA PHE A 108 -7.03 -17.91 1.13
C PHE A 108 -7.38 -16.84 0.10
N ILE A 109 -6.92 -15.59 0.28
CA ILE A 109 -7.23 -14.49 -0.65
C ILE A 109 -6.00 -14.12 -1.48
N LEU A 110 -4.84 -13.89 -0.84
CA LEU A 110 -3.66 -13.38 -1.56
C LEU A 110 -2.98 -14.45 -2.42
N LEU A 111 -2.86 -15.70 -1.96
CA LEU A 111 -2.26 -16.75 -2.81
C LEU A 111 -3.11 -17.02 -4.07
N PRO A 112 -4.45 -17.18 -3.98
CA PRO A 112 -5.28 -17.27 -5.18
C PRO A 112 -5.23 -16.02 -6.05
N LEU A 113 -5.16 -14.82 -5.46
CA LEU A 113 -4.99 -13.58 -6.23
C LEU A 113 -3.71 -13.62 -7.08
N VAL A 114 -2.57 -13.98 -6.48
CA VAL A 114 -1.29 -14.11 -7.17
C VAL A 114 -1.36 -15.21 -8.24
N ALA A 115 -2.01 -16.34 -7.96
CA ALA A 115 -2.16 -17.42 -8.92
C ALA A 115 -3.04 -17.03 -10.11
N VAL A 116 -4.16 -16.35 -9.88
CA VAL A 116 -5.10 -15.92 -10.92
C VAL A 116 -4.50 -14.81 -11.78
N LEU A 117 -3.94 -13.77 -11.16
CA LEU A 117 -3.28 -12.69 -11.91
C LEU A 117 -1.99 -13.17 -12.58
N GLY A 118 -1.21 -14.03 -11.91
CA GLY A 118 0.03 -14.61 -12.44
C GLY A 118 -0.19 -15.71 -13.49
N TRP A 119 -1.42 -16.17 -13.70
CA TRP A 119 -1.71 -17.30 -14.59
C TRP A 119 -1.16 -17.14 -16.01
N PRO A 120 -1.30 -15.99 -16.70
CA PRO A 120 -0.74 -15.83 -18.05
C PRO A 120 0.77 -16.08 -18.09
N ALA A 121 1.50 -15.55 -17.10
CA ALA A 121 2.93 -15.76 -16.96
C ALA A 121 3.28 -17.22 -16.66
N LEU A 122 2.55 -17.86 -15.75
CA LEU A 122 2.76 -19.27 -15.40
C LEU A 122 2.51 -20.21 -16.58
N ALA A 123 1.51 -19.92 -17.42
CA ALA A 123 1.17 -20.74 -18.57
C ALA A 123 2.29 -20.74 -19.64
N ASP A 124 3.00 -19.63 -19.80
CA ASP A 124 4.12 -19.55 -20.75
C ASP A 124 5.39 -20.23 -20.24
N LEU A 125 5.59 -20.35 -18.91
CA LEU A 125 6.75 -21.05 -18.34
C LEU A 125 6.85 -22.51 -18.78
N SER A 126 5.73 -23.16 -19.14
CA SER A 126 5.75 -24.53 -19.65
C SER A 126 6.41 -24.66 -21.03
N ARG A 127 6.73 -23.54 -21.69
CA ARG A 127 7.37 -23.48 -23.01
C ARG A 127 8.88 -23.25 -22.95
N LEU A 128 9.48 -23.29 -21.76
CA LEU A 128 10.94 -23.21 -21.63
C LEU A 128 11.62 -24.37 -22.38
N PRO A 129 12.75 -24.12 -23.09
CA PRO A 129 13.52 -22.87 -23.12
C PRO A 129 13.02 -21.80 -24.09
N ASP A 130 12.12 -22.12 -25.03
CA ASP A 130 11.64 -21.23 -26.09
C ASP A 130 10.51 -20.31 -25.61
N LEU A 131 10.80 -19.50 -24.60
CA LEU A 131 9.81 -18.64 -23.96
C LEU A 131 9.35 -17.53 -24.93
N PRO A 132 8.06 -17.46 -25.29
CA PRO A 132 7.54 -16.39 -26.13
C PRO A 132 7.48 -15.06 -25.36
N PRO A 133 7.47 -13.91 -26.06
CA PRO A 133 7.13 -12.63 -25.45
C PRO A 133 5.77 -12.71 -24.76
N LEU A 134 5.69 -12.20 -23.52
CA LEU A 134 4.47 -12.28 -22.73
C LEU A 134 3.47 -11.23 -23.25
N VAL A 135 2.30 -11.70 -23.71
CA VAL A 135 1.22 -10.82 -24.17
C VAL A 135 -0.03 -11.06 -23.35
N ILE A 136 -0.41 -10.04 -22.57
CA ILE A 136 -1.57 -10.12 -21.68
C ILE A 136 -2.84 -9.78 -22.47
N GLN A 137 -3.87 -10.60 -22.28
CA GLN A 137 -5.20 -10.38 -22.86
C GLN A 137 -6.04 -9.42 -22.00
N SER A 138 -7.00 -8.74 -22.63
CA SER A 138 -7.88 -7.76 -21.99
C SER A 138 -8.60 -8.24 -20.70
N PRO A 139 -9.04 -9.52 -20.56
CA PRO A 139 -9.64 -9.99 -19.31
C PRO A 139 -8.71 -9.89 -18.09
N ALA A 140 -7.41 -10.15 -18.25
CA ALA A 140 -6.45 -10.03 -17.17
C ALA A 140 -6.25 -8.56 -16.76
N LEU A 141 -6.24 -7.64 -17.73
CA LEU A 141 -6.18 -6.20 -17.46
C LEU A 141 -7.35 -5.73 -16.60
N ILE A 142 -8.57 -6.22 -16.85
CA ILE A 142 -9.76 -5.93 -16.03
C ILE A 142 -9.53 -6.41 -14.58
N GLY A 143 -8.92 -7.58 -14.39
CA GLY A 143 -8.52 -8.08 -13.08
C GLY A 143 -7.63 -7.11 -12.32
N PHE A 144 -6.59 -6.56 -12.98
CA PHE A 144 -5.75 -5.52 -12.39
C PHE A 144 -6.51 -4.24 -12.08
N VAL A 145 -7.39 -3.77 -12.98
CA VAL A 145 -8.22 -2.57 -12.73
C VAL A 145 -9.03 -2.75 -11.45
N LEU A 146 -9.72 -3.87 -11.30
CA LEU A 146 -10.57 -4.13 -10.13
C LEU A 146 -9.75 -4.15 -8.84
N VAL A 147 -8.62 -4.85 -8.85
CA VAL A 147 -7.73 -4.98 -7.68
C VAL A 147 -7.13 -3.62 -7.30
N LEU A 148 -6.70 -2.83 -8.28
CA LEU A 148 -6.17 -1.48 -8.04
C LEU A 148 -7.24 -0.51 -7.57
N VAL A 149 -8.46 -0.55 -8.13
CA VAL A 149 -9.58 0.28 -7.66
C VAL A 149 -9.91 -0.05 -6.19
N MET A 150 -9.95 -1.33 -5.82
CA MET A 150 -10.18 -1.75 -4.44
C MET A 150 -9.03 -1.32 -3.51
N GLY A 151 -7.78 -1.55 -3.93
CA GLY A 151 -6.59 -1.27 -3.14
C GLY A 151 -6.29 0.23 -2.97
N VAL A 152 -6.22 0.97 -4.10
CA VAL A 152 -5.98 2.41 -4.12
C VAL A 152 -7.18 3.17 -3.55
N GLY A 153 -8.41 2.74 -3.89
CA GLY A 153 -9.64 3.33 -3.36
C GLY A 153 -9.73 3.25 -1.84
N ASN A 154 -9.16 2.22 -1.21
CA ASN A 154 -9.10 2.13 0.26
C ASN A 154 -8.29 3.27 0.90
N TYR A 155 -7.40 3.92 0.17
CA TYR A 155 -6.62 5.05 0.69
C TYR A 155 -7.05 6.40 0.08
N ALA A 156 -8.10 6.41 -0.74
CA ALA A 156 -8.69 7.65 -1.25
C ALA A 156 -9.14 8.52 -0.06
N GLY A 157 -8.64 9.76 0.02
CA GLY A 157 -8.96 10.67 1.12
C GLY A 157 -8.15 10.46 2.41
N THR A 158 -7.14 9.57 2.41
CA THR A 158 -6.13 9.48 3.48
C THR A 158 -4.89 10.31 3.13
N ARG A 159 -3.97 10.53 4.07
CA ARG A 159 -2.70 11.22 3.78
C ARG A 159 -1.84 10.48 2.77
N CYS A 160 -2.05 9.17 2.62
CA CYS A 160 -1.37 8.30 1.67
C CYS A 160 -2.05 8.21 0.30
N GLY A 161 -3.18 8.90 0.07
CA GLY A 161 -3.95 8.80 -1.17
C GLY A 161 -3.14 9.11 -2.44
N LEU A 162 -2.34 10.17 -2.42
CA LEU A 162 -1.46 10.50 -3.56
C LEU A 162 -0.38 9.42 -3.78
N SER A 163 0.20 8.90 -2.70
CA SER A 163 1.25 7.87 -2.73
C SER A 163 0.76 6.59 -3.40
N VAL A 164 -0.42 6.10 -2.99
CA VAL A 164 -1.00 4.89 -3.57
C VAL A 164 -1.50 5.11 -4.99
N THR A 165 -1.85 6.34 -5.36
CA THR A 165 -2.22 6.69 -6.74
C THR A 165 -1.02 6.56 -7.67
N PHE A 166 0.14 7.11 -7.28
CA PHE A 166 1.37 6.93 -8.05
C PHE A 166 1.76 5.44 -8.18
N LEU A 167 1.60 4.67 -7.10
CA LEU A 167 1.83 3.23 -7.14
C LEU A 167 0.87 2.53 -8.11
N GLY A 168 -0.43 2.83 -8.04
CA GLY A 168 -1.44 2.25 -8.93
C GLY A 168 -1.23 2.62 -10.40
N VAL A 169 -0.87 3.87 -10.69
CA VAL A 169 -0.51 4.32 -12.05
C VAL A 169 0.73 3.57 -12.55
N GLY A 170 1.77 3.44 -11.72
CA GLY A 170 2.96 2.69 -12.10
C GLY A 170 2.68 1.21 -12.37
N VAL A 171 1.88 0.54 -11.53
CA VAL A 171 1.44 -0.84 -11.80
C VAL A 171 0.67 -0.93 -13.11
N MET A 172 -0.23 0.01 -13.40
CA MET A 172 -0.95 0.00 -14.67
C MET A 172 -0.09 0.27 -15.89
N LEU A 173 0.91 1.14 -15.80
CA LEU A 173 1.84 1.36 -16.91
C LEU A 173 2.63 0.08 -17.23
N ILE A 174 3.04 -0.68 -16.21
CA ILE A 174 3.70 -1.99 -16.42
C ILE A 174 2.77 -2.95 -17.16
N VAL A 175 1.56 -3.16 -16.64
CA VAL A 175 0.59 -4.12 -17.22
C VAL A 175 0.14 -3.68 -18.61
N TRP A 176 -0.06 -2.37 -18.83
CA TRP A 176 -0.41 -1.83 -20.13
C TRP A 176 0.70 -2.11 -21.15
N SER A 177 1.96 -1.87 -20.79
CA SER A 177 3.11 -2.10 -21.68
C SER A 177 3.27 -3.56 -22.12
N THR A 178 2.77 -4.51 -21.31
CA THR A 178 2.80 -5.96 -21.59
C THR A 178 1.47 -6.49 -22.19
N SER A 179 0.50 -5.61 -22.45
CA SER A 179 -0.80 -6.01 -22.98
C SER A 179 -0.84 -5.99 -24.50
N ASN A 180 -1.74 -6.78 -25.10
CA ASN A 180 -2.02 -6.74 -26.53
C ASN A 180 -2.58 -5.40 -27.05
N MET A 181 -2.96 -4.49 -26.14
CA MET A 181 -3.46 -3.16 -26.48
C MET A 181 -2.33 -2.16 -26.73
N PHE A 182 -1.10 -2.47 -26.28
CA PHE A 182 0.06 -1.62 -26.50
C PHE A 182 0.72 -1.96 -27.84
N SER A 183 0.88 -0.96 -28.71
CA SER A 183 1.45 -1.10 -30.05
C SER A 183 2.75 -0.32 -30.23
N GLY A 184 3.55 -0.18 -29.16
CA GLY A 184 4.81 0.56 -29.17
C GLY A 184 6.01 -0.27 -29.64
N SER A 185 7.11 0.42 -29.97
CA SER A 185 8.41 -0.25 -30.16
C SER A 185 8.97 -0.71 -28.81
N HIS A 186 9.99 -1.57 -28.85
CA HIS A 186 10.68 -2.02 -27.64
C HIS A 186 11.29 -0.85 -26.84
N GLU A 187 11.79 0.19 -27.52
CA GLU A 187 12.32 1.39 -26.85
C GLU A 187 11.20 2.17 -26.13
N THR A 188 10.00 2.24 -26.73
CA THR A 188 8.83 2.89 -26.10
C THR A 188 8.36 2.08 -24.90
N GLU A 189 8.33 0.75 -25.01
CA GLU A 189 8.00 -0.15 -23.91
C GLU A 189 8.96 0.05 -22.72
N GLN A 190 10.27 0.08 -22.97
CA GLN A 190 11.27 0.29 -21.94
C GLN A 190 11.14 1.67 -21.29
N LEU A 191 10.84 2.70 -22.08
CA LEU A 191 10.54 4.04 -21.56
C LEU A 191 9.31 4.02 -20.65
N VAL A 192 8.21 3.38 -21.06
CA VAL A 192 6.99 3.26 -20.24
C VAL A 192 7.27 2.52 -18.93
N ARG A 193 8.03 1.42 -18.97
CA ARG A 193 8.46 0.67 -17.77
C ARG A 193 9.35 1.53 -16.85
N SER A 194 10.22 2.36 -17.40
CA SER A 194 11.06 3.28 -16.61
C SER A 194 10.26 4.39 -15.91
N ILE A 195 9.24 4.95 -16.61
CA ILE A 195 8.29 5.90 -16.02
C ILE A 195 7.49 5.20 -14.91
N ALA A 196 7.02 3.98 -15.17
CA ALA A 196 6.29 3.19 -14.19
C ALA A 196 7.10 2.94 -12.92
N ALA A 197 8.35 2.52 -13.05
CA ALA A 197 9.27 2.33 -11.93
C ALA A 197 9.48 3.63 -11.14
N SER A 198 9.62 4.75 -11.85
CA SER A 198 9.77 6.07 -11.23
C SER A 198 8.52 6.47 -10.45
N CYS A 199 7.33 6.21 -10.99
CA CYS A 199 6.06 6.45 -10.30
C CYS A 199 5.95 5.59 -9.03
N ILE A 200 6.25 4.28 -9.10
CA ILE A 200 6.19 3.38 -7.93
C ILE A 200 7.19 3.82 -6.87
N SER A 201 8.45 4.07 -7.25
CA SER A 201 9.50 4.52 -6.33
C SER A 201 9.18 5.88 -5.70
N PHE A 202 8.67 6.84 -6.48
CA PHE A 202 8.23 8.12 -5.94
C PHE A 202 7.03 7.97 -4.99
N GLY A 203 6.04 7.16 -5.37
CA GLY A 203 4.87 6.86 -4.54
C GLY A 203 5.25 6.27 -3.18
N MET A 204 6.15 5.30 -3.16
CA MET A 204 6.68 4.71 -1.92
C MET A 204 7.45 5.74 -1.08
N PHE A 205 8.36 6.49 -1.70
CA PHE A 205 9.11 7.54 -1.02
C PHE A 205 8.18 8.59 -0.37
N HIS A 206 7.22 9.09 -1.14
CA HIS A 206 6.23 10.05 -0.66
C HIS A 206 5.39 9.44 0.48
N GLY A 207 4.94 8.18 0.34
CA GLY A 207 4.19 7.46 1.38
C GLY A 207 4.95 7.35 2.70
N PHE A 208 6.21 6.92 2.67
CA PHE A 208 7.03 6.85 3.88
C PHE A 208 7.23 8.22 4.54
N ARG A 209 7.40 9.28 3.75
CA ARG A 209 7.51 10.64 4.28
C ARG A 209 6.21 11.11 4.93
N GLN A 210 5.05 10.79 4.35
CA GLN A 210 3.76 11.16 4.94
C GLN A 210 3.51 10.41 6.24
N LEU A 211 3.86 9.12 6.33
CA LEU A 211 3.75 8.34 7.57
C LEU A 211 4.70 8.80 8.69
N GLN A 212 5.78 9.51 8.35
CA GLN A 212 6.71 10.10 9.32
C GLN A 212 6.27 11.48 9.80
N ARG A 213 5.27 12.12 9.18
CA ARG A 213 4.81 13.44 9.61
C ARG A 213 4.00 13.29 10.89
N SER A 214 4.57 13.80 11.98
CA SER A 214 3.85 13.95 13.24
C SER A 214 2.69 14.94 13.08
N THR A 215 1.56 14.59 13.67
CA THR A 215 0.41 15.48 13.86
C THR A 215 0.68 16.39 15.05
N LEU A 216 1.41 17.48 14.83
CA LEU A 216 1.97 18.30 15.91
C LEU A 216 0.91 19.09 16.72
N ASP A 217 -0.33 19.23 16.23
CA ASP A 217 -1.37 20.07 16.85
C ASP A 217 -2.67 19.33 17.22
N GLU A 218 -2.71 18.00 17.13
CA GLU A 218 -3.93 17.23 17.33
C GLU A 218 -4.00 16.62 18.74
N SER A 219 -5.22 16.41 19.26
CA SER A 219 -5.40 15.71 20.53
C SER A 219 -4.83 14.29 20.44
N GLY A 220 -4.49 13.67 21.57
CA GLY A 220 -3.98 12.29 21.58
C GLY A 220 -4.96 11.28 20.97
N PHE A 221 -6.26 11.54 21.08
CA PHE A 221 -7.31 10.72 20.47
C PHE A 221 -7.42 10.91 18.96
N ASP A 222 -7.30 12.14 18.47
CA ASP A 222 -7.26 12.44 17.05
C ASP A 222 -6.03 11.81 16.39
N THR A 223 -4.87 11.87 17.05
CA THR A 223 -3.64 11.21 16.59
C THR A 223 -3.84 9.70 16.43
N VAL A 224 -4.47 9.04 17.41
CA VAL A 224 -4.86 7.61 17.30
C VAL A 224 -5.76 7.38 16.09
N TRP A 225 -6.77 8.22 15.92
CA TRP A 225 -7.76 8.08 14.86
C TRP A 225 -7.15 8.24 13.46
N PHE A 226 -6.37 9.30 13.25
CA PHE A 226 -5.76 9.57 11.96
C PHE A 226 -4.67 8.56 11.61
N ASP A 227 -3.82 8.17 12.56
CA ASP A 227 -2.84 7.11 12.33
C ASP A 227 -3.53 5.79 11.98
N PHE A 228 -4.63 5.44 12.68
CA PHE A 228 -5.40 4.25 12.34
C PHE A 228 -5.97 4.32 10.92
N ARG A 229 -6.59 5.45 10.56
CA ARG A 229 -7.14 5.66 9.21
C ARG A 229 -6.07 5.62 8.13
N ASP A 230 -4.93 6.24 8.34
CA ASP A 230 -3.83 6.29 7.36
C ASP A 230 -3.12 4.93 7.21
N LEU A 231 -3.14 4.07 8.25
CA LEU A 231 -2.59 2.71 8.19
C LEU A 231 -3.55 1.71 7.52
N PHE A 232 -4.83 1.71 7.91
CA PHE A 232 -5.80 0.69 7.51
C PHE A 232 -6.74 1.12 6.36
N GLY A 233 -6.76 2.41 6.03
CA GLY A 233 -7.59 2.99 4.99
C GLY A 233 -9.05 3.23 5.41
N ILE A 234 -9.81 3.78 4.47
CA ILE A 234 -11.15 4.33 4.71
C ILE A 234 -12.19 3.24 5.01
N VAL A 235 -12.04 2.04 4.44
CA VAL A 235 -13.05 0.98 4.60
C VAL A 235 -13.14 0.54 6.06
N TRP A 236 -11.99 0.39 6.72
CA TRP A 236 -11.95 0.06 8.14
C TRP A 236 -12.24 1.27 9.02
N SER A 237 -11.77 2.46 8.64
CA SER A 237 -12.05 3.67 9.43
C SER A 237 -13.56 3.92 9.53
N ILE A 238 -14.31 3.92 8.41
CA ILE A 238 -15.76 4.19 8.43
C ILE A 238 -16.49 3.22 9.37
N ARG A 239 -16.17 1.92 9.32
CA ARG A 239 -16.79 0.91 10.21
C ARG A 239 -16.53 1.18 11.69
N ILE A 240 -15.28 1.55 12.03
CA ILE A 240 -14.92 1.87 13.41
C ILE A 240 -15.56 3.19 13.86
N GLN A 241 -15.61 4.19 12.98
CA GLN A 241 -16.28 5.47 13.24
C GLN A 241 -17.77 5.26 13.57
N GLU A 242 -18.47 4.47 12.75
CA GLU A 242 -19.88 4.13 13.01
C GLU A 242 -20.06 3.42 14.35
N GLN A 243 -19.18 2.48 14.68
CA GLN A 243 -19.26 1.74 15.93
C GLN A 243 -19.02 2.65 17.14
N ILE A 244 -18.01 3.52 17.09
CA ILE A 244 -17.73 4.51 18.14
C ILE A 244 -18.90 5.48 18.28
N ASN A 245 -19.43 6.01 17.18
CA ASN A 245 -20.54 6.96 17.22
C ASN A 245 -21.83 6.35 17.79
N ARG A 246 -22.12 5.07 17.52
CA ARG A 246 -23.25 4.36 18.16
C ARG A 246 -23.06 4.23 19.67
N THR A 247 -21.84 4.00 20.14
CA THR A 247 -21.54 4.01 21.59
C THR A 247 -21.69 5.41 22.16
N ALA A 248 -21.15 6.42 21.48
CA ALA A 248 -21.24 7.82 21.89
C ALA A 248 -22.69 8.31 22.03
N GLU A 249 -23.57 7.91 21.11
CA GLU A 249 -24.99 8.22 21.17
C GLU A 249 -25.68 7.55 22.37
N LYS A 250 -25.42 6.27 22.60
CA LYS A 250 -26.01 5.50 23.71
C LYS A 250 -25.56 5.98 25.09
N GLU A 251 -24.31 6.41 25.19
CA GLU A 251 -23.70 6.88 26.44
C GLU A 251 -23.75 8.42 26.58
N HIS A 252 -24.45 9.10 25.66
CA HIS A 252 -24.64 10.55 25.66
C HIS A 252 -23.34 11.36 25.75
N TRP A 253 -22.29 10.95 25.01
CA TRP A 253 -21.01 11.65 25.02
C TRP A 253 -21.13 13.13 24.61
N ALA A 254 -20.20 13.94 25.12
CA ALA A 254 -20.05 15.34 24.72
C ALA A 254 -19.29 15.51 23.39
N SER A 255 -18.80 14.42 22.79
CA SER A 255 -18.06 14.41 21.53
C SER A 255 -18.61 13.39 20.52
N ARG A 256 -18.32 13.61 19.24
CA ARG A 256 -18.63 12.71 18.13
C ARG A 256 -17.40 12.54 17.24
N LEU A 257 -17.18 11.32 16.74
CA LEU A 257 -16.09 11.06 15.81
C LEU A 257 -16.49 11.34 14.36
N GLU A 258 -15.80 12.26 13.71
CA GLU A 258 -15.98 12.64 12.32
C GLU A 258 -14.75 12.28 11.46
N ALA A 259 -14.85 12.51 10.15
CA ALA A 259 -13.73 12.30 9.24
C ALA A 259 -12.54 13.22 9.56
N ILE A 260 -12.79 14.35 10.22
CA ILE A 260 -11.77 15.32 10.66
C ILE A 260 -11.37 15.17 12.14
N GLY A 261 -11.72 14.05 12.78
CA GLY A 261 -11.39 13.80 14.19
C GLY A 261 -12.59 13.94 15.13
N PHE A 262 -12.33 13.98 16.43
CA PHE A 262 -13.33 14.14 17.47
C PHE A 262 -13.81 15.59 17.55
N GLN A 263 -15.09 15.80 17.29
CA GLN A 263 -15.76 17.09 17.40
C GLN A 263 -16.51 17.16 18.73
N TRP A 264 -16.23 18.20 19.51
CA TRP A 264 -16.90 18.46 20.79
C TRP A 264 -18.12 19.36 20.58
N LYS A 265 -19.16 19.18 21.40
CA LYS A 265 -20.30 20.10 21.44
C LYS A 265 -19.84 21.50 21.88
N GLU A 266 -20.57 22.56 21.52
CA GLU A 266 -20.17 23.92 21.92
C GLU A 266 -20.36 24.17 23.43
N ASP A 267 -21.36 23.52 24.04
CA ASP A 267 -21.77 23.76 25.43
C ASP A 267 -21.48 22.56 26.36
N TYR A 268 -20.23 22.09 26.47
CA TYR A 268 -19.87 21.06 27.45
C TYR A 268 -19.22 21.64 28.72
N ARG A 269 -19.42 20.97 29.85
CA ARG A 269 -18.72 21.25 31.11
C ARG A 269 -17.40 20.48 31.19
N ASP A 270 -16.38 21.00 31.90
CA ASP A 270 -15.08 20.33 32.05
C ASP A 270 -15.18 18.92 32.69
N GLU A 271 -16.16 18.72 33.56
CA GLU A 271 -16.48 17.40 34.15
C GLU A 271 -16.97 16.41 33.07
N GLU A 272 -17.86 16.86 32.19
CA GLU A 272 -18.40 16.06 31.08
C GLU A 272 -17.30 15.73 30.06
N ARG A 273 -16.36 16.65 29.84
CA ARG A 273 -15.18 16.41 29.02
C ARG A 273 -14.32 15.29 29.60
N THR A 274 -13.95 15.39 30.87
CA THR A 274 -13.10 14.39 31.53
C THR A 274 -13.75 13.01 31.53
N GLN A 275 -15.06 12.95 31.81
CA GLN A 275 -15.82 11.70 31.72
C GLN A 275 -15.85 11.14 30.30
N THR A 276 -16.13 11.99 29.30
CA THR A 276 -16.16 11.59 27.89
C THR A 276 -14.80 11.09 27.42
N GLU A 277 -13.69 11.74 27.81
CA GLU A 277 -12.34 11.30 27.46
C GLU A 277 -12.01 9.89 28.02
N GLN A 278 -12.47 9.56 29.24
CA GLN A 278 -12.32 8.20 29.79
C GLN A 278 -13.12 7.16 28.99
N LEU A 279 -14.36 7.48 28.63
CA LEU A 279 -15.21 6.61 27.81
C LEU A 279 -14.65 6.44 26.39
N MET A 280 -14.14 7.52 25.80
CA MET A 280 -13.44 7.52 24.51
C MET A 280 -12.20 6.61 24.56
N ASN A 281 -11.38 6.73 25.61
CA ASN A 281 -10.20 5.89 25.79
C ASN A 281 -10.59 4.41 25.86
N HIS A 282 -11.63 4.08 26.63
CA HIS A 282 -12.14 2.71 26.71
C HIS A 282 -12.64 2.19 25.36
N ALA A 283 -13.47 2.98 24.67
CA ALA A 283 -14.03 2.61 23.38
C ALA A 283 -12.96 2.42 22.30
N LEU A 284 -11.94 3.29 22.23
CA LEU A 284 -10.85 3.15 21.27
C LEU A 284 -10.07 1.86 21.51
N HIS A 285 -9.70 1.57 22.76
CA HIS A 285 -9.05 0.29 23.10
C HIS A 285 -9.91 -0.92 22.71
N TRP A 286 -11.19 -0.88 23.06
CA TRP A 286 -12.11 -1.98 22.76
C TRP A 286 -12.30 -2.23 21.25
N ASN A 287 -12.48 -1.15 20.48
CA ASN A 287 -12.75 -1.23 19.04
C ASN A 287 -11.49 -1.55 18.23
N LEU A 288 -10.34 -1.01 18.64
CA LEU A 288 -9.08 -1.14 17.90
C LEU A 288 -8.23 -2.34 18.30
N ARG A 289 -8.53 -3.06 19.40
CA ARG A 289 -7.75 -4.24 19.86
C ARG A 289 -7.56 -5.34 18.82
N ARG A 290 -8.45 -5.42 17.82
CA ARG A 290 -8.33 -6.40 16.72
C ARG A 290 -7.37 -5.97 15.61
N PHE A 291 -6.90 -4.73 15.65
CA PHE A 291 -6.05 -4.12 14.63
C PHE A 291 -4.67 -3.77 15.20
N VAL A 292 -4.64 -3.13 16.36
CA VAL A 292 -3.40 -2.63 16.98
C VAL A 292 -3.27 -3.15 18.41
N GLU A 293 -2.02 -3.20 18.89
CA GLU A 293 -1.68 -3.54 20.27
C GLU A 293 -2.06 -2.39 21.23
N PRO A 294 -2.46 -2.67 22.48
CA PRO A 294 -2.85 -1.64 23.45
C PRO A 294 -1.78 -0.55 23.68
N GLU A 295 -0.50 -0.92 23.65
CA GLU A 295 0.63 -0.01 23.84
C GLU A 295 0.72 1.03 22.69
N TRP A 296 0.29 0.65 21.49
CA TRP A 296 0.22 1.55 20.34
C TRP A 296 -0.79 2.68 20.57
N ILE A 297 -1.91 2.39 21.25
CA ILE A 297 -2.95 3.38 21.60
C ILE A 297 -2.48 4.24 22.77
N SER A 298 -1.94 3.60 23.82
CA SER A 298 -1.50 4.27 25.05
C SER A 298 -0.37 5.28 24.79
N SER A 299 0.59 4.93 23.92
CA SER A 299 1.69 5.82 23.54
C SER A 299 1.25 7.11 22.83
N ARG A 300 0.08 7.11 22.18
CA ARG A 300 -0.48 8.27 21.46
C ARG A 300 -1.43 9.10 22.30
N THR A 301 -2.28 8.43 23.09
CA THR A 301 -3.23 9.12 24.00
C THR A 301 -2.55 9.68 25.24
N LYS A 302 -1.36 9.15 25.60
CA LYS A 302 -0.70 9.39 26.90
C LYS A 302 -1.56 8.94 28.10
N MET A 303 -2.57 8.10 27.86
CA MET A 303 -3.42 7.50 28.88
C MET A 303 -3.09 6.02 29.03
N PRO A 304 -3.14 5.47 30.26
CA PRO A 304 -2.97 4.03 30.44
C PRO A 304 -4.15 3.25 29.84
N PRO A 305 -3.95 1.95 29.52
CA PRO A 305 -5.04 1.09 29.08
C PRO A 305 -6.06 0.90 30.21
N PRO A 306 -7.36 0.73 29.90
CA PRO A 306 -8.39 0.51 30.91
C PRO A 306 -8.14 -0.77 31.73
N PRO A 307 -8.45 -0.80 33.05
CA PRO A 307 -8.18 -1.95 33.93
C PRO A 307 -8.81 -3.26 33.47
N ALA A 308 -9.97 -3.19 32.80
CA ALA A 308 -10.70 -4.37 32.33
C ALA A 308 -10.07 -5.05 31.10
N LEU A 309 -9.05 -4.44 30.48
CA LEU A 309 -8.43 -4.92 29.24
C LEU A 309 -6.97 -5.38 29.41
N SER A 310 -6.47 -5.46 30.65
CA SER A 310 -5.09 -5.88 30.94
C SER A 310 -4.90 -7.41 31.04
N ASN A 311 -5.98 -8.20 30.98
CA ASN A 311 -5.96 -9.61 31.40
C ASN A 311 -6.31 -10.64 30.29
N ASP A 312 -6.44 -10.22 29.02
CA ASP A 312 -6.67 -11.09 27.85
C ASP A 312 -5.53 -10.97 26.84
#